data_AF-A0A6G7XXD1-F1
#
_entry.id   AF-A0A6G7XXD1-F1
#
_cell.length_a   1.000
_cell.length_b   1.000
_cell.length_c   1.000
_cell.angle_alpha   90.00
_cell.angle_beta   90.00
_cell.angle_gamma   90.00
#
_symmetry.space_group_name_H-M   'P 1'
#
loop_
_entity.id
_entity.type
_entity.pdbx_description
1 polymer ?
#
loop_
_entity_poly.entity_id
_entity_poly.type
_entity_poly.pdbx_seq_one_letter_code
_entity_poly.pdbx_strand_id
1 'polypeptide(L)'
;MKLKLLLTLMFGILLFVPATYAEETPPPVDEEITEKSSSTGKRAGSYYVEFYSTDFNGKKIIKSVRLMIELPNTIVNKSYGEGIDAADLRLSIGATEQLTHQQLVEFSGAHAWDIESGQEIPIDRVVVTKQTDNHYKVDYFTKKGTSTRTTILESAKVDFAWDDMVVNPNTYYLINNGLISLTVFAVVLVPLVIALIVFIQLGRRIKEAEEVLYQIK
;
A
#
# COMPACT_ATOMS: atom_id res chain seq x y z
N MET A 1 35.04 23.11 43.77
CA MET A 1 33.66 23.48 44.12
C MET A 1 32.83 24.05 42.95
N LYS A 2 33.42 24.70 41.94
CA LYS A 2 32.69 25.36 40.84
C LYS A 2 32.04 24.43 39.80
N LEU A 3 32.55 23.20 39.61
CA LEU A 3 32.03 22.26 38.61
C LEU A 3 30.72 21.58 39.02
N LYS A 4 30.56 21.25 40.31
CA LYS A 4 29.32 20.64 40.82
C LYS A 4 28.14 21.61 40.70
N LEU A 5 28.35 22.90 40.99
CA LEU A 5 27.31 23.93 40.89
C LEU A 5 26.85 24.16 39.43
N LEU A 6 27.78 24.09 38.46
CA LEU A 6 27.47 24.25 37.04
C LEU A 6 26.64 23.07 36.50
N LEU A 7 26.94 21.85 36.95
CA LEU A 7 26.18 20.65 36.56
C LEU A 7 24.77 20.64 37.14
N THR A 8 24.56 21.10 38.37
CA THR A 8 23.20 21.20 38.94
C THR A 8 22.37 22.28 38.24
N LEU A 9 22.99 23.36 37.78
CA LEU A 9 22.28 24.44 37.08
C LEU A 9 21.82 24.03 35.66
N MET A 10 22.64 23.28 34.92
CA MET A 10 22.26 22.76 33.60
C MET A 10 21.14 21.72 33.65
N PHE A 11 21.08 20.91 34.71
CA PHE A 11 20.02 19.90 34.87
C PHE A 11 18.66 20.55 35.22
N GLY A 12 18.67 21.72 35.87
CA GLY A 12 17.44 22.44 36.23
C GLY A 12 16.74 23.15 35.06
N ILE A 13 17.50 23.60 34.05
CA ILE A 13 16.95 24.38 32.91
C ILE A 13 16.30 23.46 31.87
N LEU A 14 16.68 22.18 31.77
CA LEU A 14 16.10 21.25 30.81
C LEU A 14 14.71 20.71 31.20
N LEU A 15 14.28 20.87 32.45
CA LEU A 15 12.98 20.40 32.96
C LEU A 15 11.83 21.39 32.76
N PHE A 16 12.09 22.57 32.18
CA PHE A 16 11.12 23.66 32.04
C PHE A 16 10.87 24.11 30.59
N VAL A 17 11.05 23.23 29.60
CA VAL A 17 10.55 23.51 28.24
C VAL A 17 9.10 23.00 28.16
N PRO A 18 8.08 23.88 28.17
CA PRO A 18 6.71 23.44 27.98
C PRO A 18 6.59 22.82 26.57
N ALA A 19 6.04 21.60 26.52
CA ALA A 19 5.71 20.95 25.25
C ALA A 19 4.67 21.83 24.54
N THR A 20 5.10 22.59 23.54
CA THR A 20 4.20 23.30 22.64
C THR A 20 3.70 22.28 21.63
N TYR A 21 2.46 21.82 21.84
CA TYR A 21 1.75 21.04 20.84
C TYR A 21 1.36 22.00 19.72
N ALA A 22 1.91 21.81 18.52
CA ALA A 22 1.38 22.43 17.33
C ALA A 22 0.02 21.78 17.06
N GLU A 23 -1.05 22.54 17.20
CA GLU A 23 -2.40 22.12 16.83
C GLU A 23 -2.46 22.13 15.30
N GLU A 24 -2.28 20.97 14.68
CA GLU A 24 -2.46 20.83 13.23
C GLU A 24 -3.94 21.05 12.91
N THR A 25 -4.24 22.18 12.29
CA THR A 25 -5.58 22.45 11.76
C THR A 25 -5.91 21.38 10.72
N PRO A 26 -7.01 20.61 10.87
CA PRO A 26 -7.37 19.61 9.88
C PRO A 26 -7.61 20.30 8.53
N PRO A 27 -7.14 19.70 7.42
CA PRO A 27 -7.37 20.25 6.10
C PRO A 27 -8.88 20.34 5.82
N PRO A 28 -9.34 21.34 5.05
CA PRO A 28 -10.73 21.47 4.68
C PRO A 28 -11.19 20.21 3.92
N VAL A 29 -12.29 19.63 4.40
CA VAL A 29 -12.97 18.50 3.76
C VAL A 29 -13.79 19.05 2.60
N ASP A 30 -13.14 19.24 1.46
CA ASP A 30 -13.82 19.50 0.19
C ASP A 30 -13.28 18.55 -0.88
N GLU A 31 -14.15 17.63 -1.26
CA GLU A 31 -14.36 17.00 -2.57
C GLU A 31 -14.69 15.52 -2.37
N GLU A 32 -15.94 15.20 -2.74
CA GLU A 32 -16.46 13.86 -2.90
C GLU A 32 -15.62 13.15 -3.97
N ILE A 33 -14.51 12.55 -3.55
CA ILE A 33 -13.71 11.66 -4.38
C ILE A 33 -14.60 10.44 -4.63
N THR A 34 -15.35 10.49 -5.73
CA THR A 34 -15.85 9.29 -6.39
C THR A 34 -14.61 8.58 -6.91
N GLU A 35 -13.96 7.80 -6.04
CA GLU A 35 -12.90 6.87 -6.43
C GLU A 35 -13.52 5.85 -7.37
N LYS A 36 -13.55 6.20 -8.66
CA LYS A 36 -13.58 5.25 -9.74
C LYS A 36 -12.26 4.50 -9.60
N SER A 37 -12.27 3.43 -8.82
CA SER A 37 -11.17 2.48 -8.68
C SER A 37 -10.81 1.98 -10.08
N SER A 38 -9.93 2.71 -10.75
CA SER A 38 -9.19 2.24 -11.90
C SER A 38 -8.23 1.22 -11.34
N SER A 39 -8.70 -0.01 -11.19
CA SER A 39 -7.84 -1.15 -10.94
C SER A 39 -6.87 -1.22 -12.12
N THR A 40 -5.64 -0.73 -11.91
CA THR A 40 -4.46 -1.06 -12.73
C THR A 40 -4.08 -2.54 -12.51
N GLY A 41 -5.07 -3.41 -12.40
CA GLY A 41 -4.97 -4.85 -12.31
C GLY A 41 -4.85 -5.41 -13.72
N LYS A 42 -4.06 -6.46 -13.86
CA LYS A 42 -3.92 -7.18 -15.13
C LYS A 42 -5.29 -7.73 -15.52
N ARG A 43 -5.88 -7.18 -16.58
CA ARG A 43 -7.13 -7.68 -17.18
C ARG A 43 -6.81 -8.97 -17.97
N ALA A 44 -7.76 -9.90 -18.02
CA ALA A 44 -7.63 -11.05 -18.89
C ALA A 44 -7.54 -10.60 -20.36
N GLY A 45 -6.81 -11.33 -21.19
CA GLY A 45 -6.60 -10.89 -22.57
C GLY A 45 -5.42 -11.55 -23.27
N SER A 46 -5.36 -11.38 -24.60
CA SER A 46 -4.19 -11.72 -25.41
C SER A 46 -3.35 -10.47 -25.64
N TYR A 47 -2.06 -10.55 -25.30
CA TYR A 47 -1.10 -9.46 -25.37
C TYR A 47 0.12 -9.87 -26.20
N TYR A 48 0.79 -8.88 -26.77
CA TYR A 48 2.01 -9.06 -27.53
C TYR A 48 3.19 -8.41 -26.80
N VAL A 49 4.25 -9.17 -26.57
CA VAL A 49 5.50 -8.67 -26.00
C VAL A 49 6.57 -8.74 -27.07
N GLU A 50 7.14 -7.59 -27.37
CA GLU A 50 8.24 -7.47 -28.32
C GLU A 50 9.59 -7.58 -27.61
N PHE A 51 10.39 -8.53 -28.05
CA PHE A 51 11.79 -8.69 -27.66
C PHE A 51 12.66 -8.09 -28.74
N TYR A 52 13.59 -7.23 -28.34
CA TYR A 52 14.61 -6.70 -29.22
C TYR A 52 15.98 -7.27 -28.84
N SER A 53 16.76 -7.62 -29.86
CA SER A 53 18.17 -7.94 -29.74
C SER A 53 18.92 -7.23 -30.85
N THR A 54 20.21 -6.97 -30.66
CA THR A 54 21.07 -6.37 -31.67
C THR A 54 22.07 -7.43 -32.11
N ASP A 55 22.17 -7.69 -33.41
CA ASP A 55 23.17 -8.61 -33.92
C ASP A 55 24.58 -8.01 -33.89
N PHE A 56 25.59 -8.82 -34.25
CA PHE A 56 26.99 -8.39 -34.30
C PHE A 56 27.26 -7.26 -35.32
N ASN A 57 26.33 -7.00 -36.24
CA ASN A 57 26.41 -5.95 -37.24
C ASN A 57 25.64 -4.68 -36.83
N GLY A 58 25.09 -4.62 -35.61
CA GLY A 58 24.31 -3.49 -35.12
C GLY A 58 22.86 -3.45 -35.61
N LYS A 59 22.37 -4.49 -36.30
CA LYS A 59 20.98 -4.57 -36.77
C LYS A 59 20.07 -5.02 -35.63
N LYS A 60 18.98 -4.28 -35.41
CA LYS A 60 17.91 -4.68 -34.48
C LYS A 60 17.11 -5.84 -35.06
N ILE A 61 17.00 -6.92 -34.29
CA ILE A 61 16.11 -8.05 -34.52
C ILE A 61 14.97 -7.90 -33.52
N ILE A 62 13.75 -7.73 -34.03
CA ILE A 62 12.53 -7.67 -33.20
C ILE A 62 11.78 -9.00 -33.36
N LYS A 63 11.40 -9.62 -32.26
CA LYS A 63 10.52 -10.79 -32.22
C LYS A 63 9.35 -10.51 -31.30
N SER A 64 8.14 -10.72 -31.79
CA SER A 64 6.93 -10.60 -30.98
C SER A 64 6.50 -11.98 -30.47
N VAL A 65 6.16 -12.06 -29.18
CA VAL A 65 5.63 -13.27 -28.53
C VAL A 65 4.25 -12.94 -27.98
N ARG A 66 3.28 -13.80 -28.29
CA ARG A 66 1.93 -13.69 -27.74
C ARG A 66 1.88 -14.30 -26.34
N LEU A 67 1.29 -13.56 -25.41
CA LEU A 67 0.97 -13.98 -24.06
C LEU A 67 -0.54 -13.93 -23.86
N MET A 68 -1.08 -14.83 -23.03
CA MET A 68 -2.48 -14.81 -22.63
C MET A 68 -2.53 -14.69 -21.11
N ILE A 69 -3.29 -13.72 -20.61
CA ILE A 69 -3.57 -13.55 -19.19
C ILE A 69 -4.95 -14.14 -18.93
N GLU A 70 -5.01 -15.12 -18.03
CA GLU A 70 -6.24 -15.76 -17.59
C GLU A 70 -6.47 -15.42 -16.11
N LEU A 71 -7.68 -15.01 -15.77
CA LEU A 71 -8.20 -14.80 -14.42
C LEU A 71 -9.13 -15.96 -14.04
N PRO A 72 -9.58 -16.08 -12.77
CA PRO A 72 -10.34 -17.24 -12.31
C PRO A 72 -11.60 -17.57 -13.12
N ASN A 73 -12.26 -16.56 -13.70
CA ASN A 73 -13.48 -16.71 -14.49
C ASN A 73 -13.24 -16.60 -16.00
N THR A 74 -11.98 -16.63 -16.43
CA THR A 74 -11.62 -16.54 -17.84
C THR A 74 -11.95 -17.83 -18.56
N ILE A 75 -12.68 -17.72 -19.67
CA ILE A 75 -12.99 -18.84 -20.56
C ILE A 75 -12.36 -18.57 -21.93
N VAL A 76 -11.52 -19.50 -22.39
CA VAL A 76 -10.86 -19.44 -23.70
C VAL A 76 -11.45 -20.51 -24.61
N ASN A 77 -12.25 -20.10 -25.59
CA ASN A 77 -12.85 -21.00 -26.57
C ASN A 77 -12.04 -21.00 -27.87
N LYS A 78 -11.17 -22.00 -28.00
CA LYS A 78 -10.32 -22.19 -29.18
C LYS A 78 -11.10 -22.48 -30.47
N SER A 79 -12.30 -23.06 -30.36
CA SER A 79 -13.14 -23.36 -31.54
C SER A 79 -13.72 -22.09 -32.17
N TYR A 80 -14.01 -21.07 -31.36
CA TYR A 80 -14.53 -19.78 -31.84
C TYR A 80 -13.47 -18.69 -31.98
N GLY A 81 -12.26 -18.95 -31.47
CA GLY A 81 -11.18 -17.97 -31.46
C GLY A 81 -11.40 -16.84 -30.46
N GLU A 82 -12.14 -17.08 -29.37
CA GLU A 82 -12.56 -16.02 -28.45
C GLU A 82 -12.19 -16.34 -27.00
N GLY A 83 -11.80 -15.31 -26.26
CA GLY A 83 -11.74 -15.30 -24.80
C GLY A 83 -12.87 -14.44 -24.23
N ILE A 84 -13.35 -14.78 -23.04
CA ILE A 84 -14.32 -13.97 -22.29
C ILE A 84 -13.99 -14.06 -20.80
N ASP A 85 -14.11 -12.95 -20.10
CA ASP A 85 -13.84 -12.85 -18.66
C ASP A 85 -14.80 -11.86 -18.00
N ALA A 86 -15.10 -12.09 -16.72
CA ALA A 86 -15.93 -11.21 -15.90
C ALA A 86 -15.68 -11.50 -14.41
N ALA A 87 -15.78 -10.47 -13.56
CA ALA A 87 -15.62 -10.60 -12.12
C ALA A 87 -16.95 -10.89 -11.40
N ASP A 88 -16.85 -11.57 -10.25
CA ASP A 88 -17.94 -11.66 -9.29
C ASP A 88 -18.24 -10.29 -8.67
N LEU A 89 -19.51 -10.03 -8.35
CA LEU A 89 -19.97 -8.76 -7.79
C LEU A 89 -20.47 -8.90 -6.36
N ARG A 90 -20.26 -7.83 -5.60
CA ARG A 90 -20.92 -7.63 -4.31
C ARG A 90 -21.72 -6.33 -4.36
N LEU A 91 -23.03 -6.43 -4.20
CA LEU A 91 -23.95 -5.30 -4.31
C LEU A 91 -24.79 -5.15 -3.04
N SER A 92 -25.48 -4.02 -2.92
CA SER A 92 -26.49 -3.84 -1.86
C SER A 92 -27.74 -4.68 -2.14
N ILE A 93 -28.46 -5.07 -1.09
CA ILE A 93 -29.73 -5.81 -1.19
C ILE A 93 -30.70 -5.09 -2.12
N GLY A 94 -31.24 -5.82 -3.10
CA GLY A 94 -32.20 -5.32 -4.09
C GLY A 94 -31.60 -4.52 -5.25
N ALA A 95 -30.28 -4.31 -5.28
CA ALA A 95 -29.63 -3.55 -6.34
C ALA A 95 -29.63 -4.32 -7.67
N THR A 96 -29.45 -5.64 -7.65
CA THR A 96 -29.30 -6.46 -8.87
C THR A 96 -30.52 -6.34 -9.79
N GLU A 97 -31.72 -6.31 -9.21
CA GLU A 97 -32.99 -6.22 -9.95
C GLU A 97 -33.20 -4.82 -10.59
N GLN A 98 -32.44 -3.81 -10.15
CA GLN A 98 -32.49 -2.44 -10.67
C GLN A 98 -31.44 -2.17 -11.76
N LEU A 99 -30.44 -3.05 -11.89
CA LEU A 99 -29.36 -2.87 -12.85
C LEU A 99 -29.76 -3.32 -14.25
N THR A 100 -29.39 -2.50 -15.23
CA THR A 100 -29.44 -2.88 -16.64
C THR A 100 -28.32 -3.88 -16.98
N HIS A 101 -28.48 -4.62 -18.08
CA HIS A 101 -27.44 -5.52 -18.58
C HIS A 101 -26.11 -4.78 -18.86
N GLN A 102 -26.17 -3.53 -19.33
CA GLN A 102 -24.97 -2.73 -19.56
C GLN A 102 -24.26 -2.40 -18.25
N GLN A 103 -24.99 -1.99 -17.20
CA GLN A 103 -24.41 -1.73 -15.89
C GLN A 103 -23.80 -3.00 -15.27
N LEU A 104 -24.40 -4.17 -15.50
CA LEU A 104 -23.82 -5.45 -15.07
C LEU A 104 -22.50 -5.73 -15.77
N VAL A 105 -22.41 -5.47 -17.09
CA VAL A 105 -21.16 -5.57 -17.85
C VAL A 105 -20.11 -4.61 -17.30
N GLU A 106 -20.48 -3.35 -17.06
CA GLU A 106 -19.58 -2.32 -16.53
C GLU A 106 -19.06 -2.66 -15.13
N PHE A 107 -19.93 -3.03 -14.20
CA PHE A 107 -19.52 -3.34 -12.82
C PHE A 107 -18.69 -4.62 -12.74
N SER A 108 -19.04 -5.65 -13.50
CA SER A 108 -18.28 -6.91 -13.51
C SER A 108 -17.00 -6.83 -14.33
N GLY A 109 -16.79 -5.76 -15.10
CA GLY A 109 -15.71 -5.69 -16.08
C GLY A 109 -15.82 -6.77 -17.15
N ALA A 110 -17.04 -7.27 -17.43
CA ALA A 110 -17.26 -8.32 -18.39
C ALA A 110 -16.82 -7.89 -19.78
N HIS A 111 -16.02 -8.71 -20.44
CA HIS A 111 -15.54 -8.42 -21.78
C HIS A 111 -15.12 -9.69 -22.51
N ALA A 112 -15.09 -9.60 -23.83
CA ALA A 112 -14.56 -10.66 -24.69
C ALA A 112 -13.47 -10.11 -25.60
N TRP A 113 -12.61 -10.98 -26.11
CA TRP A 113 -11.55 -10.64 -27.06
C TRP A 113 -11.29 -11.77 -28.05
N ASP A 114 -10.72 -11.42 -29.20
CA ASP A 114 -10.20 -12.38 -30.16
C ASP A 114 -8.85 -12.93 -29.67
N ILE A 115 -8.71 -14.24 -29.54
CA ILE A 115 -7.53 -14.86 -28.89
C ILE A 115 -6.24 -14.64 -29.69
N GLU A 116 -6.36 -14.45 -31.00
CA GLU A 116 -5.24 -14.25 -31.89
C GLU A 116 -4.81 -12.79 -31.82
N SER A 117 -5.68 -11.85 -32.17
CA SER A 117 -5.34 -10.43 -32.28
C SER A 117 -5.37 -9.65 -30.96
N GLY A 118 -6.06 -10.15 -29.94
CA GLY A 118 -6.30 -9.43 -28.68
C GLY A 118 -7.32 -8.30 -28.78
N GLN A 119 -8.01 -8.15 -29.93
CA GLN A 119 -9.02 -7.11 -30.11
C GLN A 119 -10.28 -7.42 -29.31
N GLU A 120 -10.91 -6.39 -28.75
CA GLU A 120 -12.16 -6.54 -28.00
C GLU A 120 -13.33 -6.97 -28.90
N ILE A 121 -14.18 -7.84 -28.36
CA ILE A 121 -15.40 -8.34 -28.98
C ILE A 121 -16.58 -7.94 -28.09
N PRO A 122 -17.70 -7.48 -28.65
CA PRO A 122 -18.86 -7.11 -27.86
C PRO A 122 -19.47 -8.32 -27.12
N ILE A 123 -19.90 -8.08 -25.89
CA ILE A 123 -20.83 -8.96 -25.18
C ILE A 123 -22.21 -8.80 -25.83
N ASP A 124 -22.76 -9.90 -26.35
CA ASP A 124 -24.00 -9.92 -27.14
C ASP A 124 -25.23 -10.09 -26.25
N ARG A 125 -25.13 -10.91 -25.21
CA ARG A 125 -26.25 -11.24 -24.34
C ARG A 125 -25.79 -11.42 -22.89
N VAL A 126 -26.64 -10.96 -21.97
CA VAL A 126 -26.49 -11.16 -20.53
C VAL A 126 -27.75 -11.83 -20.00
N VAL A 127 -27.59 -12.87 -19.17
CA VAL A 127 -28.71 -13.59 -18.55
C VAL A 127 -28.49 -13.63 -17.05
N VAL A 128 -29.45 -13.10 -16.29
CA VAL A 128 -29.42 -13.08 -14.83
C VAL A 128 -30.39 -14.13 -14.28
N THR A 129 -29.92 -14.98 -13.39
CA THR A 129 -30.73 -16.02 -12.74
C THR A 129 -30.59 -15.93 -11.23
N LYS A 130 -31.69 -15.64 -10.52
CA LYS A 130 -31.75 -15.70 -9.06
C LYS A 130 -31.59 -17.15 -8.59
N GLN A 131 -30.69 -17.41 -7.64
CA GLN A 131 -30.46 -18.74 -7.08
C GLN A 131 -31.13 -18.90 -5.72
N THR A 132 -30.87 -17.95 -4.82
CA THR A 132 -31.48 -17.85 -3.49
C THR A 132 -31.76 -16.38 -3.19
N ASP A 133 -32.29 -16.11 -2.00
CA ASP A 133 -32.28 -14.76 -1.46
C ASP A 133 -30.83 -14.25 -1.43
N ASN A 134 -30.62 -13.09 -2.02
CA ASN A 134 -29.34 -12.39 -2.11
C ASN A 134 -28.23 -13.06 -2.96
N HIS A 135 -28.50 -14.14 -3.69
CA HIS A 135 -27.51 -14.75 -4.59
C HIS A 135 -28.05 -14.86 -6.02
N TYR A 136 -27.29 -14.33 -6.98
CA TYR A 136 -27.61 -14.38 -8.41
C TYR A 136 -26.45 -14.97 -9.19
N LYS A 137 -26.77 -15.62 -10.31
CA LYS A 137 -25.81 -15.99 -11.36
C LYS A 137 -26.01 -15.09 -12.56
N VAL A 138 -24.91 -14.65 -13.16
CA VAL A 138 -24.93 -13.88 -14.40
C VAL A 138 -24.11 -14.62 -15.45
N ASP A 139 -24.75 -14.94 -16.56
CA ASP A 139 -24.11 -15.55 -17.71
C ASP A 139 -23.94 -14.50 -18.82
N TYR A 140 -22.69 -14.25 -19.22
CA TYR A 140 -22.33 -13.37 -20.33
C TYR A 140 -22.03 -14.18 -21.57
N PHE A 141 -22.50 -13.74 -22.73
CA PHE A 141 -22.35 -14.46 -24.00
C PHE A 141 -21.80 -13.55 -25.10
N THR A 142 -20.92 -14.10 -25.93
CA THR A 142 -20.55 -13.52 -27.23
C THR A 142 -21.50 -14.00 -28.32
N LYS A 143 -21.49 -13.30 -29.46
CA LYS A 143 -22.29 -13.67 -30.64
C LYS A 143 -21.96 -15.07 -31.19
N LYS A 144 -20.71 -15.53 -31.08
CA LYS A 144 -20.32 -16.88 -31.52
C LYS A 144 -20.66 -17.98 -30.50
N GLY A 145 -21.08 -17.61 -29.30
CA GLY A 145 -21.53 -18.55 -28.27
C GLY A 145 -20.48 -18.86 -27.19
N THR A 146 -19.40 -18.10 -27.10
CA THR A 146 -18.48 -18.16 -25.95
C THR A 146 -19.20 -17.55 -24.74
N SER A 147 -19.11 -18.19 -23.57
CA SER A 147 -19.78 -17.70 -22.36
C SER A 147 -18.96 -17.88 -21.11
N THR A 148 -19.08 -16.92 -20.18
CA THR A 148 -18.59 -17.06 -18.80
C THR A 148 -19.71 -16.77 -17.81
N ARG A 149 -19.57 -17.30 -16.60
CA ARG A 149 -20.52 -17.20 -15.50
C ARG A 149 -19.87 -16.51 -14.31
N THR A 150 -20.56 -15.52 -13.76
CA THR A 150 -20.19 -14.91 -12.49
C THR A 150 -21.33 -15.00 -11.48
N THR A 151 -21.02 -14.67 -10.25
CA THR A 151 -21.95 -14.63 -9.13
C THR A 151 -22.09 -13.20 -8.63
N ILE A 152 -23.31 -12.86 -8.21
CA ILE A 152 -23.59 -11.64 -7.46
C ILE A 152 -24.05 -12.05 -6.08
N LEU A 153 -23.35 -11.55 -5.08
CA LEU A 153 -23.77 -11.60 -3.69
C LEU A 153 -24.32 -10.24 -3.28
N GLU A 154 -25.60 -10.19 -2.96
CA GLU A 154 -26.17 -9.03 -2.29
C GLU A 154 -25.92 -9.13 -0.79
N SER A 155 -25.42 -8.06 -0.21
CA SER A 155 -25.22 -7.96 1.24
C SER A 155 -25.77 -6.66 1.74
N ALA A 156 -26.27 -6.65 2.98
CA ALA A 156 -26.60 -5.41 3.65
C ALA A 156 -25.36 -4.51 3.58
N LYS A 157 -25.57 -3.25 3.17
CA LYS A 157 -24.48 -2.29 3.17
C LYS A 157 -23.97 -2.22 4.61
N VAL A 158 -22.71 -2.59 4.81
CA VAL A 158 -22.04 -2.32 6.08
C VAL A 158 -21.73 -0.84 6.01
N ASP A 159 -22.69 -0.01 6.43
CA ASP A 159 -22.39 1.37 6.74
C ASP A 159 -21.42 1.32 7.91
N PHE A 160 -20.13 1.47 7.62
CA PHE A 160 -19.16 1.80 8.64
C PHE A 160 -19.56 3.19 9.13
N ALA A 161 -20.35 3.23 10.19
CA ALA A 161 -20.53 4.45 10.96
C ALA A 161 -19.14 4.80 11.49
N TRP A 162 -18.47 5.75 10.82
CA TRP A 162 -17.22 6.32 11.32
C TRP A 162 -17.41 6.85 12.75
N ASP A 163 -18.63 7.25 13.11
CA ASP A 163 -19.06 7.62 14.46
C ASP A 163 -18.96 6.48 15.49
N ASP A 164 -19.20 5.23 15.09
CA ASP A 164 -19.11 4.05 15.96
C ASP A 164 -17.73 3.40 15.95
N MET A 165 -16.85 3.85 15.04
CA MET A 165 -15.43 3.61 15.18
C MET A 165 -14.96 4.52 16.33
N VAL A 166 -15.22 4.06 17.56
CA VAL A 166 -14.46 4.48 18.74
C VAL A 166 -13.04 4.00 18.47
N VAL A 167 -12.33 4.76 17.64
CA VAL A 167 -10.88 4.81 17.60
C VAL A 167 -10.55 5.26 19.01
N ASN A 168 -10.42 4.30 19.93
CA ASN A 168 -9.99 4.59 21.27
C ASN A 168 -8.54 5.04 21.09
N PRO A 169 -8.23 6.35 21.10
CA PRO A 169 -6.90 6.81 20.75
C PRO A 169 -5.88 6.26 21.76
N ASN A 170 -6.38 5.76 22.90
CA ASN A 170 -5.64 5.11 23.96
C ASN A 170 -5.15 3.68 23.63
N THR A 171 -5.51 3.07 22.49
CA THR A 171 -4.94 1.78 22.07
C THR A 171 -3.78 1.90 21.10
N TYR A 172 -3.46 3.12 20.61
CA TYR A 172 -2.11 3.38 20.17
C TYR A 172 -1.23 3.23 21.39
N TYR A 173 -0.28 2.29 21.33
CA TYR A 173 0.77 2.10 22.32
C TYR A 173 1.12 3.45 22.92
N LEU A 174 0.84 3.62 24.23
CA LEU A 174 1.43 4.69 25.01
C LEU A 174 2.92 4.47 24.88
N ILE A 175 3.51 5.04 23.83
CA ILE A 175 4.93 5.25 23.71
C ILE A 175 5.21 6.06 24.97
N ASN A 176 5.75 5.37 25.97
CA ASN A 176 6.02 5.99 27.24
C ASN A 176 7.10 7.03 26.92
N ASN A 177 6.69 8.30 26.80
CA ASN A 177 7.60 9.38 26.48
C ASN A 177 8.76 9.44 27.48
N GLY A 178 8.59 8.89 28.69
CA GLY A 178 9.65 8.59 29.64
C GLY A 178 10.73 7.62 29.12
N LEU A 179 10.35 6.53 28.45
CA LEU A 179 11.31 5.57 27.85
C LEU A 179 12.05 6.17 26.65
N ILE A 180 11.37 6.93 25.78
CA ILE A 180 12.05 7.60 24.66
C ILE A 180 13.03 8.66 25.18
N SER A 181 12.59 9.53 26.09
CA SER A 181 13.47 10.57 26.66
C SER A 181 14.67 9.96 27.39
N LEU A 182 14.48 8.87 28.15
CA LEU A 182 15.59 8.14 28.79
C LEU A 182 16.58 7.58 27.77
N THR A 183 16.09 7.02 26.66
CA THR A 183 16.95 6.43 25.63
C THR A 183 17.76 7.48 24.90
N VAL A 184 17.13 8.59 24.49
CA VAL A 184 17.81 9.73 23.87
C VAL A 184 18.85 10.33 24.83
N PHE A 185 18.48 10.47 26.11
CA PHE A 185 19.38 10.98 27.13
C PHE A 185 20.59 10.05 27.34
N ALA A 186 20.39 8.74 27.38
CA ALA A 186 21.47 7.76 27.54
C ALA A 186 22.43 7.80 26.34
N VAL A 187 21.92 7.89 25.11
CA VAL A 187 22.73 7.94 23.88
C VAL A 187 23.62 9.20 23.85
N VAL A 188 23.14 10.32 24.38
CA VAL A 188 23.92 11.58 24.42
C VAL A 188 24.86 11.64 25.62
N LEU A 189 24.42 11.21 26.80
CA LEU A 189 25.15 11.43 28.04
C LEU A 189 26.29 10.43 28.25
N VAL A 190 26.12 9.17 27.83
CA VAL A 190 27.15 8.13 27.99
C VAL A 190 28.46 8.50 27.27
N PRO A 191 28.46 8.92 25.98
CA PRO A 191 29.68 9.36 25.29
C PRO A 191 30.36 10.56 25.97
N LEU A 192 29.58 11.52 26.49
CA LEU A 192 30.11 12.69 27.20
C LEU A 192 30.84 12.29 28.49
N VAL A 193 30.27 11.36 29.26
CA VAL A 193 30.93 10.84 30.48
C VAL A 193 32.20 10.08 30.13
N ILE A 194 32.19 9.26 29.08
CA ILE A 194 33.39 8.55 28.61
C ILE A 194 34.48 9.54 28.20
N ALA A 195 34.14 10.56 27.40
CA ALA A 195 35.07 11.60 26.98
C ALA A 195 35.69 12.35 28.18
N LEU A 196 34.87 12.66 29.19
CA LEU A 196 35.33 13.31 30.42
C LEU A 196 36.32 12.42 31.20
N ILE A 197 36.04 11.12 31.33
CA ILE A 197 36.93 10.17 32.00
C ILE A 197 38.27 10.09 31.27
N VAL A 198 38.26 9.97 29.94
CA VAL A 198 39.47 9.93 29.12
C VAL A 198 40.28 11.22 29.28
N PHE A 199 39.63 12.38 29.26
CA PHE A 199 40.28 13.67 29.47
C PHE A 199 40.97 13.77 30.83
N ILE A 200 40.31 13.32 31.91
CA ILE A 200 40.91 13.30 33.26
C ILE A 200 42.12 12.36 33.31
N GLN A 201 42.03 11.16 32.70
CA GLN A 201 43.14 10.22 32.68
C GLN A 201 44.35 10.76 31.90
N LEU A 202 44.13 11.37 30.73
CA LEU A 202 45.17 12.04 29.95
C LEU A 202 45.85 13.13 30.77
N GLY A 203 45.08 13.98 31.46
CA GLY A 203 45.64 15.03 32.31
C GLY A 203 46.53 14.49 33.44
N ARG A 204 46.21 13.32 34.01
CA ARG A 204 47.08 12.67 35.02
C ARG A 204 48.36 12.14 34.39
N ARG A 205 48.28 11.46 33.24
CA ARG A 205 49.46 10.92 32.56
C ARG A 205 50.40 12.01 32.04
N ILE A 206 49.87 13.13 31.58
CA ILE A 206 50.68 14.28 31.15
C ILE A 206 51.48 14.82 32.34
N LYS A 207 50.86 14.98 33.52
CA LYS A 207 51.57 15.41 34.73
C LYS A 207 52.66 14.43 35.16
N GLU A 208 52.36 13.14 35.15
CA GLU A 208 53.36 12.10 35.45
C GLU A 208 54.55 12.16 34.46
N ALA A 209 54.27 12.37 33.17
CA ALA A 209 55.31 12.51 32.14
C ALA A 209 56.13 13.79 32.33
N GLU A 210 55.50 14.92 32.66
CA GLU A 210 56.18 16.18 32.98
C GLU A 210 57.09 16.01 34.20
N GLU A 211 56.62 15.37 35.27
CA GLU A 211 57.43 15.09 36.46
C GLU A 211 58.69 14.29 36.11
N VAL A 212 58.58 13.24 35.29
CA VAL A 212 59.73 12.43 34.85
C VAL A 212 60.68 13.23 33.96
N LEU A 213 60.16 14.00 32.99
CA LEU A 213 61.00 14.75 32.04
C LEU A 213 61.75 15.91 32.70
N TYR A 214 61.15 16.57 33.69
CA TYR A 214 61.74 17.73 34.35
C TYR A 214 62.51 17.42 35.64
N GLN A 215 62.43 16.19 36.18
CA GLN A 215 63.29 15.74 37.30
C GLN A 215 64.68 15.27 36.87
N ILE A 216 64.95 15.14 35.57
CA ILE A 216 66.31 14.91 35.04
C ILE A 216 67.01 16.28 34.93
N LYS A 217 67.50 16.79 36.05
CA LYS A 217 68.41 17.94 36.08
C LYS A 217 69.38 17.87 37.24
#